data_AF-A0A443REN9-F1
#
_entry.id   AF-A0A443REN9-F1
#
_cell.length_a   1.000
_cell.length_b   1.000
_cell.length_c   1.000
_cell.angle_alpha   90.00
_cell.angle_beta   90.00
_cell.angle_gamma   90.00
#
_symmetry.space_group_name_H-M   'P 1'
#
loop_
_entity.id
_entity.type
_entity.pdbx_description
1 polymer ?
#
loop_
_entity_poly.entity_id
_entity_poly.type
_entity_poly.pdbx_seq_one_letter_code
_entity_poly.pdbx_strand_id
1 'polypeptide(L)'
;MEYTIAKKHPLIGAQNILPTCEVLPSAGSKESHNCLRLGVPNIIQVAHEHTCYNDNGEQFRGTVSRTLSGHDCYPWNQQVFYKTTDYPELIGGHNFCRNPGGMEQRPWCFVREPELRKEPCDVPKCSKFTNGIELSQGLEFIRGHLKMQCANNAV
;
A
#
# COMPACT_ATOMS: atom_id res chain seq x y z
N MET A 1 13.23 -14.72 -8.68
CA MET A 1 13.99 -15.74 -9.44
C MET A 1 13.66 -17.15 -8.96
N GLU A 2 13.65 -17.38 -7.64
CA GLU A 2 13.30 -18.67 -7.00
C GLU A 2 11.96 -19.29 -7.44
N TYR A 3 10.90 -18.48 -7.52
CA TYR A 3 9.57 -18.97 -7.90
C TYR A 3 9.52 -19.59 -9.31
N THR A 4 10.22 -19.00 -10.27
CA THR A 4 10.27 -19.49 -11.66
C THR A 4 11.11 -20.77 -11.76
N ILE A 5 12.07 -20.96 -10.86
CA ILE A 5 12.86 -22.20 -10.76
C ILE A 5 12.02 -23.30 -10.11
N ALA A 6 11.32 -22.98 -9.02
CA ALA A 6 10.39 -23.90 -8.36
C ALA A 6 9.26 -24.37 -9.31
N LYS A 7 8.71 -23.48 -10.13
CA LYS A 7 7.72 -23.82 -11.16
C LYS A 7 8.24 -24.71 -12.29
N LYS A 8 9.55 -24.85 -12.46
CA LYS A 8 10.13 -25.80 -13.42
C LYS A 8 10.32 -27.19 -12.82
N HIS A 9 10.20 -27.33 -11.50
CA HIS A 9 10.33 -28.62 -10.84
C HIS A 9 9.11 -29.50 -11.16
N PRO A 10 9.28 -30.75 -11.63
CA PRO A 10 8.18 -31.62 -12.09
C PRO A 10 7.05 -31.80 -11.07
N LEU A 11 7.38 -31.77 -9.78
CA LEU A 11 6.40 -31.94 -8.69
C LEU A 11 5.71 -30.63 -8.27
N ILE A 12 6.36 -29.47 -8.46
CA ILE A 12 5.86 -28.16 -7.98
C ILE A 12 5.22 -27.36 -9.12
N GLY A 13 5.68 -27.55 -10.35
CA GLY A 13 5.25 -26.84 -11.54
C GLY A 13 4.04 -27.41 -12.26
N ALA A 14 3.86 -28.74 -12.21
CA ALA A 14 2.80 -29.44 -12.94
C ALA A 14 1.48 -29.50 -12.15
N GLN A 15 1.56 -29.44 -10.84
CA GLN A 15 0.38 -29.37 -9.98
C GLN A 15 0.12 -27.88 -9.74
N ASN A 16 -1.06 -27.37 -10.11
CA ASN A 16 -1.56 -26.07 -9.67
C ASN A 16 -1.87 -26.14 -8.16
N ILE A 17 -0.87 -26.47 -7.33
CA ILE A 17 -1.01 -26.76 -5.89
C ILE A 17 -1.47 -25.51 -5.15
N LEU A 18 -1.04 -24.34 -5.63
CA LEU A 18 -1.36 -23.07 -5.00
C LEU A 18 -2.53 -22.41 -5.75
N PRO A 19 -3.68 -22.19 -5.10
CA PRO A 19 -4.78 -21.44 -5.68
C PRO A 19 -4.39 -19.97 -5.93
N THR A 20 -5.12 -19.28 -6.81
CA THR A 20 -4.98 -17.83 -6.98
C THR A 20 -5.38 -17.12 -5.69
N CYS A 21 -4.74 -15.99 -5.37
CA CYS A 21 -5.02 -15.26 -4.13
C CYS A 21 -6.48 -14.80 -4.01
N GLU A 22 -7.14 -14.57 -5.15
CA GLU A 22 -8.54 -14.12 -5.25
C GLU A 22 -9.56 -15.15 -4.76
N VAL A 23 -9.21 -16.45 -4.79
CA VAL A 23 -10.11 -17.53 -4.31
C VAL A 23 -9.83 -17.93 -2.87
N LEU A 24 -8.83 -17.33 -2.22
CA LEU A 24 -8.52 -17.61 -0.82
C LEU A 24 -9.42 -16.80 0.12
N PRO A 25 -9.87 -17.40 1.25
CA PRO A 25 -10.56 -16.66 2.30
C PRO A 25 -9.72 -15.49 2.81
N SER A 26 -10.35 -14.34 3.05
CA SER A 26 -9.68 -13.17 3.63
C SER A 26 -9.11 -13.51 5.00
N ALA A 27 -7.90 -13.03 5.30
CA ALA A 27 -7.25 -13.27 6.60
C ALA A 27 -8.11 -12.72 7.75
N GLY A 28 -8.46 -13.59 8.72
CA GLY A 28 -9.31 -13.23 9.87
C GLY A 28 -10.82 -13.42 9.65
N SER A 29 -11.25 -13.82 8.44
CA SER A 29 -12.62 -14.25 8.17
C SER A 29 -12.93 -15.59 8.82
N LYS A 30 -14.23 -15.92 8.98
CA LYS A 30 -14.66 -17.20 9.56
C LYS A 30 -14.18 -18.39 8.71
N GLU A 31 -14.13 -18.18 7.41
CA GLU A 31 -13.70 -19.15 6.40
C GLU A 31 -12.19 -19.41 6.47
N SER A 32 -11.41 -18.46 6.99
CA SER A 32 -9.95 -18.58 7.14
C SER A 32 -9.50 -19.41 8.36
N HIS A 33 -10.40 -19.76 9.28
CA HIS A 33 -10.05 -20.48 10.52
C HIS A 33 -9.48 -21.88 10.27
N ASN A 34 -9.82 -22.51 9.15
CA ASN A 34 -9.38 -23.87 8.79
C ASN A 34 -8.23 -23.89 7.78
N CYS A 35 -7.66 -22.74 7.42
CA CYS A 35 -6.59 -22.67 6.43
C CYS A 35 -5.23 -23.11 7.01
N LEU A 36 -4.46 -23.88 6.23
CA LEU A 36 -3.06 -24.18 6.53
C LEU A 36 -2.23 -22.88 6.43
N ARG A 37 -1.60 -22.47 7.53
CA ARG A 37 -0.69 -21.33 7.54
C ARG A 37 0.67 -21.75 7.01
N LEU A 38 0.92 -21.52 5.73
CA LEU A 38 2.27 -21.53 5.21
C LEU A 38 3.01 -20.40 5.93
N GLY A 39 4.05 -20.72 6.70
CA GLY A 39 4.85 -19.77 7.48
C GLY A 39 5.66 -18.79 6.63
N VAL A 40 5.13 -18.37 5.49
CA VAL A 40 5.59 -17.20 4.75
C VAL A 40 5.36 -16.03 5.70
N PRO A 41 6.42 -15.31 6.12
CA PRO A 41 6.21 -14.12 6.91
C PRO A 41 5.21 -13.24 6.16
N ASN A 42 4.20 -12.77 6.87
CA ASN A 42 3.21 -11.85 6.33
C ASN A 42 3.94 -10.50 6.15
N ILE A 43 4.78 -10.40 5.10
CA ILE A 43 5.69 -9.27 4.92
C ILE A 43 4.90 -8.00 4.58
N ILE A 44 3.71 -8.17 3.99
CA ILE A 44 2.83 -7.07 3.68
C ILE A 44 1.91 -6.85 4.88
N GLN A 45 2.40 -6.09 5.87
CA GLN A 45 1.54 -5.54 6.92
C GLN A 45 0.64 -4.47 6.31
N VAL A 46 -0.34 -4.85 5.47
CA VAL A 46 -1.33 -3.92 4.95
C VAL A 46 -2.21 -3.49 6.11
N ALA A 47 -2.05 -2.25 6.55
CA ALA A 47 -2.94 -1.64 7.52
C ALA A 47 -4.01 -0.90 6.73
N HIS A 48 -5.16 -1.55 6.51
CA HIS A 48 -6.31 -0.93 5.82
C HIS A 48 -6.78 0.38 6.49
N GLU A 49 -6.42 0.57 7.77
CA GLU A 49 -6.72 1.75 8.58
C GLU A 49 -5.75 2.92 8.38
N HIS A 50 -4.60 2.72 7.70
CA HIS A 50 -3.66 3.82 7.41
C HIS A 50 -4.20 4.68 6.27
N THR A 51 -5.02 5.67 6.62
CA THR A 51 -5.57 6.68 5.70
C THR A 51 -4.67 7.91 5.52
N CYS A 52 -3.68 8.09 6.40
CA CYS A 52 -2.70 9.19 6.35
C CYS A 52 -1.27 8.66 6.58
N TYR A 53 -0.26 9.47 6.25
CA TYR A 53 1.16 9.14 6.46
C TYR A 53 1.83 10.04 7.51
N ASN A 54 2.71 9.47 8.33
CA ASN A 54 3.56 10.21 9.27
C ASN A 54 4.93 10.52 8.66
N ASP A 55 5.57 11.59 9.13
CA ASP A 55 6.90 12.04 8.71
C ASP A 55 7.07 12.12 7.19
N ASN A 56 7.85 11.21 6.57
CA ASN A 56 8.02 11.08 5.12
C ASN A 56 7.22 9.92 4.49
N GLY A 57 6.47 9.17 5.31
CA GLY A 57 5.65 8.04 4.88
C GLY A 57 6.42 6.76 4.57
N GLU A 58 7.67 6.61 5.01
CA GLU A 58 8.41 5.34 4.90
C GLU A 58 7.65 4.16 5.50
N GLN A 59 7.03 4.36 6.66
CA GLN A 59 6.25 3.35 7.37
C GLN A 59 4.78 3.33 6.95
N PHE A 60 4.39 4.06 5.89
CA PHE A 60 3.04 4.03 5.39
C PHE A 60 2.72 2.65 4.79
N ARG A 61 1.59 2.08 5.20
CA ARG A 61 1.15 0.73 4.81
C ARG A 61 -0.32 0.67 4.42
N GLY A 62 -0.93 1.81 4.10
CA GLY A 62 -2.29 1.89 3.58
C GLY A 62 -2.40 1.31 2.17
N THR A 63 -3.63 1.32 1.65
CA THR A 63 -4.01 0.72 0.36
C THR A 63 -4.28 1.74 -0.75
N VAL A 64 -4.03 3.02 -0.51
CA VAL A 64 -4.16 4.07 -1.53
C VAL A 64 -3.24 3.75 -2.71
N SER A 65 -3.79 3.83 -3.92
CA SER A 65 -3.12 3.49 -5.19
C SER A 65 -3.36 4.55 -6.29
N ARG A 66 -3.59 5.80 -5.89
CA ARG A 66 -3.87 6.92 -6.80
C ARG A 66 -3.00 8.13 -6.49
N THR A 67 -2.59 8.84 -7.54
CA THR A 67 -1.69 10.00 -7.44
C THR A 67 -2.45 11.31 -7.26
N LEU A 68 -1.76 12.37 -6.83
CA LEU A 68 -2.33 13.72 -6.75
C LEU A 68 -2.85 14.23 -8.10
N SER A 69 -2.23 13.79 -9.19
CA SER A 69 -2.65 14.11 -10.55
C SER A 69 -3.88 13.28 -11.00
N GLY A 70 -4.31 12.31 -10.20
CA GLY A 70 -5.40 11.40 -10.57
C GLY A 70 -4.98 10.30 -11.54
N HIS A 71 -3.75 9.83 -11.49
CA HIS A 71 -3.35 8.62 -12.22
C HIS A 71 -3.36 7.41 -11.29
N ASP A 72 -3.65 6.24 -11.86
CA ASP A 72 -3.58 4.98 -11.12
C ASP A 72 -2.14 4.48 -11.05
N CYS A 73 -1.78 3.99 -9.87
CA CYS A 73 -0.44 3.50 -9.62
C CYS A 73 -0.16 2.20 -10.40
N TYR A 74 1.05 2.13 -10.91
CA TYR A 74 1.61 0.99 -11.62
C TYR A 74 2.19 -0.04 -10.61
N PRO A 75 1.99 -1.35 -10.81
CA PRO A 75 2.43 -2.38 -9.85
C PRO A 75 3.95 -2.41 -9.60
N TRP A 76 4.35 -2.53 -8.33
CA TRP A 76 5.77 -2.50 -7.93
C TRP A 76 6.58 -3.68 -8.45
N ASN A 77 5.96 -4.82 -8.71
CA ASN A 77 6.64 -5.99 -9.26
C ASN A 77 6.82 -5.93 -10.79
N GLN A 78 6.24 -4.93 -11.46
CA GLN A 78 6.34 -4.78 -12.92
C GLN A 78 7.29 -3.67 -13.35
N GLN A 79 7.89 -2.94 -12.41
CA GLN A 79 8.97 -1.98 -12.66
C GLN A 79 10.34 -2.63 -12.41
N VAL A 80 11.40 -2.09 -13.03
CA VAL A 80 12.75 -2.69 -13.00
C VAL A 80 13.76 -1.93 -12.13
N PHE A 81 13.36 -0.80 -11.55
CA PHE A 81 14.22 0.12 -10.80
C PHE A 81 14.39 -0.27 -9.33
N TYR A 82 13.35 -0.83 -8.70
CA TYR A 82 13.33 -1.20 -7.28
C TYR A 82 13.15 -2.71 -7.13
N LYS A 83 14.13 -3.40 -6.57
CA LYS A 83 14.01 -4.83 -6.28
C LYS A 83 13.23 -5.02 -4.99
N THR A 84 12.18 -5.83 -5.03
CA THR A 84 11.36 -6.14 -3.85
C THR A 84 12.13 -6.91 -2.78
N THR A 85 13.32 -7.44 -3.10
CA THR A 85 14.23 -8.06 -2.12
C THR A 85 14.88 -7.05 -1.20
N ASP A 86 15.11 -5.84 -1.69
CA ASP A 86 15.84 -4.78 -0.99
C ASP A 86 14.85 -3.88 -0.24
N TYR A 87 13.58 -3.89 -0.68
CA TYR A 87 12.47 -3.10 -0.13
C TYR A 87 11.28 -4.04 0.16
N PRO A 88 11.24 -4.67 1.34
CA PRO A 88 10.20 -5.62 1.72
C PRO A 88 8.77 -5.06 1.62
N GLU A 89 8.59 -3.76 1.81
CA GLU A 89 7.33 -3.02 1.70
C GLU A 89 6.75 -2.96 0.27
N LEU A 90 7.52 -3.40 -0.73
CA LEU A 90 7.11 -3.51 -2.13
C LEU A 90 6.69 -4.94 -2.52
N ILE A 91 6.83 -5.92 -1.62
CA ILE A 91 6.50 -7.32 -1.89
C ILE A 91 4.99 -7.49 -2.06
N GLY A 92 4.60 -8.46 -2.90
CA GLY A 92 3.20 -8.86 -3.08
C GLY A 92 2.53 -8.39 -4.35
N GLY A 93 3.26 -7.69 -5.22
CA GLY A 93 2.75 -7.28 -6.53
C GLY A 93 1.58 -6.30 -6.49
N HIS A 94 1.36 -5.64 -5.35
CA HIS A 94 0.41 -4.54 -5.24
C HIS A 94 0.94 -3.28 -5.95
N ASN A 95 0.07 -2.28 -6.07
CA ASN A 95 0.39 -0.94 -6.57
C ASN A 95 0.19 0.17 -5.52
N PHE A 96 0.02 -0.19 -4.25
CA PHE A 96 -0.18 0.79 -3.17
C PHE A 96 1.00 1.76 -3.02
N CYS A 97 0.70 3.00 -2.66
CA CYS A 97 1.68 4.05 -2.41
C CYS A 97 2.67 3.67 -1.30
N ARG A 98 3.96 3.87 -1.57
CA ARG A 98 5.06 3.55 -0.63
C ARG A 98 6.14 4.61 -0.75
N ASN A 99 7.04 4.67 0.24
CA ASN A 99 8.26 5.47 0.15
C ASN A 99 9.47 4.57 0.46
N PRO A 100 9.99 3.85 -0.55
CA PRO A 100 11.01 2.84 -0.33
C PRO A 100 12.30 3.43 0.25
N GLY A 101 12.73 2.90 1.40
CA GLY A 101 13.88 3.40 2.16
C GLY A 101 13.77 4.86 2.61
N GLY A 102 12.56 5.43 2.65
CA GLY A 102 12.33 6.79 3.13
C GLY A 102 13.01 7.89 2.29
N MET A 103 13.36 7.59 1.04
CA MET A 103 14.18 8.50 0.21
C MET A 103 13.44 9.75 -0.25
N GLU A 104 12.12 9.67 -0.40
CA GLU A 104 11.29 10.81 -0.79
C GLU A 104 10.63 11.47 0.42
N GLN A 105 9.98 12.61 0.21
CA GLN A 105 9.31 13.37 1.28
C GLN A 105 7.90 12.88 1.60
N ARG A 106 7.33 11.98 0.78
CA ARG A 106 5.99 11.42 0.96
C ARG A 106 5.83 10.09 0.21
N PRO A 107 4.76 9.31 0.49
CA PRO A 107 4.40 8.17 -0.33
C PRO A 107 4.21 8.56 -1.80
N TRP A 108 4.71 7.72 -2.68
CA TRP A 108 4.66 7.89 -4.12
C TRP A 108 4.45 6.53 -4.79
N CYS A 109 4.20 6.55 -6.09
CA CYS A 109 4.17 5.34 -6.90
C CYS A 109 4.63 5.64 -8.33
N PHE A 110 4.83 4.60 -9.12
CA PHE A 110 5.02 4.77 -10.56
C PHE A 110 3.67 4.92 -11.26
N VAL A 111 3.65 5.67 -12.35
CA VAL A 111 2.53 5.75 -13.31
C VAL A 111 3.07 5.49 -14.71
N ARG A 112 2.23 4.95 -15.60
CA ARG A 112 2.62 4.61 -16.98
C ARG A 112 1.80 5.44 -17.97
N GLU A 113 2.21 6.69 -18.18
CA GLU A 113 1.69 7.54 -19.27
C GLU A 113 2.68 8.67 -19.61
N PRO A 114 3.26 8.75 -20.84
CA PRO A 114 3.50 7.69 -21.83
C PRO A 114 4.68 6.77 -21.45
N GLU A 115 5.54 7.23 -20.55
CA GLU A 115 6.67 6.49 -20.00
C GLU A 115 6.48 6.25 -18.50
N LEU A 116 7.25 5.32 -17.95
CA LEU A 116 7.21 4.99 -16.53
C LEU A 116 7.90 6.11 -15.72
N ARG A 117 7.13 6.83 -14.91
CA ARG A 117 7.63 7.93 -14.09
C ARG A 117 7.07 7.88 -12.68
N LYS A 118 7.79 8.49 -11.73
CA LYS A 118 7.35 8.60 -10.34
C LYS A 118 6.36 9.75 -10.19
N GLU A 119 5.32 9.54 -9.39
CA GLU A 119 4.38 10.59 -9.00
C GLU A 119 4.04 10.52 -7.50
N PRO A 120 3.86 11.69 -6.85
CA PRO A 120 3.40 11.75 -5.47
C PRO A 120 1.97 11.22 -5.34
N CYS A 121 1.73 10.47 -4.28
CA CYS A 121 0.41 9.91 -4.01
C CYS A 121 -0.53 10.89 -3.32
N ASP A 122 -1.83 10.70 -3.56
CA ASP A 122 -2.90 11.39 -2.86
C ASP A 122 -3.15 10.74 -1.49
N VAL A 123 -2.15 10.83 -0.62
CA VAL A 123 -2.23 10.41 0.79
C VAL A 123 -2.01 11.65 1.65
N PRO A 124 -2.94 12.02 2.53
CA PRO A 124 -2.73 13.15 3.42
C PRO A 124 -1.68 12.85 4.48
N LYS A 125 -0.98 13.88 4.94
CA LYS A 125 -0.11 13.76 6.12
C LYS A 125 -0.98 13.69 7.37
N CYS A 126 -0.64 12.82 8.32
CA CYS A 126 -1.41 12.72 9.55
C CYS A 126 -1.29 14.01 10.35
N SER A 127 -2.44 14.52 10.83
CA SER A 127 -2.49 15.68 11.71
C SER A 127 -1.75 15.38 13.01
N LYS A 128 -0.74 16.20 13.35
CA LYS A 128 -0.11 16.16 14.67
C LYS A 128 -0.98 17.01 15.59
N PHE A 129 -1.76 16.38 16.47
CA PHE A 129 -2.46 17.09 17.54
C PHE A 129 -1.43 17.53 18.58
N THR A 130 -0.99 18.79 18.52
CA THR A 130 -0.21 19.41 19.60
C THR A 130 -1.09 20.42 20.31
N ASN A 131 -1.35 20.20 21.60
CA ASN A 131 -2.10 21.10 22.48
C ASN A 131 -3.52 21.47 21.97
N GLY A 132 -4.30 20.49 21.51
CA GLY A 132 -5.70 20.70 21.14
C GLY A 132 -5.94 21.49 19.84
N ILE A 133 -4.91 21.70 19.03
CA ILE A 133 -5.01 22.36 17.73
C ILE A 133 -4.54 21.39 16.64
N GLU A 134 -5.38 21.18 15.62
CA GLU A 134 -5.05 20.39 14.44
C GLU A 134 -4.17 21.22 13.50
N LEU A 135 -2.87 20.91 13.44
CA LEU A 135 -1.95 21.53 12.46
C LEU A 135 -2.10 20.80 11.10
N SER A 136 -3.12 21.16 10.33
CA SER A 136 -3.24 20.73 8.94
C SER A 136 -2.23 21.50 8.08
N GLN A 137 -1.14 20.83 7.68
CA GLN A 137 -0.21 21.38 6.71
C GLN A 137 -0.81 21.29 5.30
N GLY A 138 -1.61 22.32 4.96
CA GLY A 138 -1.78 22.81 3.58
C GLY A 138 -2.96 22.29 2.78
N LEU A 139 -4.10 22.99 2.87
CA LEU A 139 -4.87 23.49 1.72
C LEU A 139 -5.93 24.49 2.24
N GLU A 140 -5.60 25.78 2.20
CA GLU A 140 -6.62 26.83 2.17
C GLU A 140 -7.27 26.81 0.78
N PHE A 141 -8.55 26.44 0.71
CA PHE A 141 -9.42 26.81 -0.40
C PHE A 141 -10.74 27.33 0.17
N ILE A 142 -10.76 28.64 0.43
CA ILE A 142 -11.98 29.39 0.69
C ILE A 142 -12.74 29.48 -0.63
N ARG A 143 -13.64 28.51 -0.88
CA ARG A 143 -14.96 28.66 -1.52
C ARG A 143 -15.54 27.28 -1.82
N GLY A 144 -16.65 26.95 -1.17
CA GLY A 144 -17.66 26.11 -1.83
C GLY A 144 -18.39 25.11 -0.95
N HIS A 145 -17.74 24.05 -0.47
CA HIS A 145 -18.45 22.96 0.19
C HIS A 145 -17.64 22.31 1.31
N LEU A 146 -17.91 22.77 2.53
CA LEU A 146 -17.58 22.10 3.78
C LEU A 146 -18.49 20.87 3.91
N LYS A 147 -17.94 19.67 3.84
CA LYS A 147 -18.59 18.50 4.46
C LYS A 147 -17.75 18.08 5.67
N MET A 148 -18.30 18.42 6.83
CA MET A 148 -17.82 18.08 8.15
C MET A 148 -18.82 17.08 8.74
N GLN A 149 -18.34 15.91 9.18
CA GLN A 149 -18.97 15.05 10.20
C GLN A 149 -18.03 13.86 10.46
N CYS A 150 -17.75 13.44 11.69
CA CYS A 150 -18.55 13.55 12.91
C CYS A 150 -17.75 14.09 14.11
N ALA A 151 -18.33 15.06 14.80
CA ALA A 151 -18.04 15.31 16.20
C ALA A 151 -18.92 14.40 17.05
N ASN A 152 -18.32 13.52 17.85
CA ASN A 152 -19.02 12.88 18.97
C ASN A 152 -18.31 13.31 20.25
N ASN A 153 -18.82 14.40 20.85
CA ASN A 153 -18.60 14.68 22.26
C ASN A 153 -19.38 13.64 23.06
N ALA A 154 -18.71 12.94 23.97
CA ALA A 154 -19.34 12.29 25.10
C ALA A 154 -19.13 13.18 26.34
N VAL A 155 -20.24 13.47 27.02
CA VAL A 155 -20.38 14.27 28.25
C VAL A 155 -19.72 13.56 29.44
#